data_AF-A0A1T5TZN7-F1
#
_entry.id   AF-A0A1T5TZN7-F1
#
_cell.length_a   1.000
_cell.length_b   1.000
_cell.length_c   1.000
_cell.angle_alpha   90.00
_cell.angle_beta   90.00
_cell.angle_gamma   90.00
#
_symmetry.space_group_name_H-M   'P 1'
#
loop_
_entity.id
_entity.type
_entity.pdbx_description
1 polymer ?
#
loop_
_entity_poly.entity_id
_entity_poly.type
_entity_poly.pdbx_seq_one_letter_code
_entity_poly.pdbx_strand_id
1 'polypeptide(L)'
;MTTAEKVHGNNWVPADTLAARVVVLRNALRMSRREFSQLTGLTENALQGIESGRSPHKLTEKIQAIHRATGASREWLMWGGQLATEEASSTVLTHE
;
A
#
# COMPACT_ATOMS: atom_id res chain seq x y z
N MET A 1 21.61 7.92 -24.61
CA MET A 1 20.39 8.14 -23.81
C MET A 1 19.34 7.16 -24.31
N THR A 2 19.04 6.10 -23.55
CA THR A 2 18.09 5.07 -23.99
C THR A 2 16.71 5.44 -23.45
N THR A 3 15.88 6.03 -24.31
CA THR A 3 14.47 6.25 -24.04
C THR A 3 13.79 4.88 -23.92
N ALA A 4 13.31 4.55 -22.73
CA ALA A 4 12.43 3.39 -22.55
C ALA A 4 11.08 3.71 -23.20
N GLU A 5 10.85 3.20 -24.40
CA GLU A 5 9.53 3.21 -25.03
C GLU A 5 8.53 2.48 -24.13
N LYS A 6 7.51 3.21 -23.65
CA LYS A 6 6.38 2.62 -22.93
C LYS A 6 5.45 1.96 -23.94
N VAL A 7 5.71 0.68 -24.22
CA VAL A 7 4.75 -0.20 -24.90
C VAL A 7 3.68 -0.60 -23.89
N HIS A 8 2.67 0.24 -23.69
CA HIS A 8 1.45 -0.20 -23.04
C HIS A 8 0.37 -0.32 -24.12
N GLY A 9 0.02 -1.54 -24.50
CA GLY A 9 -1.10 -1.80 -25.40
C GLY A 9 -2.43 -1.34 -24.80
N ASN A 10 -3.46 -1.23 -25.64
CA ASN A 10 -4.82 -0.99 -25.17
C ASN A 10 -5.19 -2.09 -24.14
N ASN A 11 -5.63 -1.69 -22.94
CA ASN A 11 -5.96 -2.55 -21.80
C ASN A 11 -4.81 -2.97 -20.84
N TRP A 12 -3.78 -2.13 -20.68
CA TRP A 12 -2.74 -2.35 -19.66
C TRP A 12 -3.29 -2.21 -18.22
N VAL A 13 -2.99 -3.20 -17.37
CA VAL A 13 -3.30 -3.21 -15.94
C VAL A 13 -1.98 -3.25 -15.16
N PRO A 14 -1.81 -2.42 -14.11
CA PRO A 14 -0.62 -2.48 -13.26
C PRO A 14 -0.55 -3.82 -12.51
N ALA A 15 0.67 -4.30 -12.27
CA ALA A 15 0.89 -5.50 -11.47
C ALA A 15 0.50 -5.27 -9.99
N ASP A 16 -0.27 -6.22 -9.42
CA ASP A 16 -0.65 -6.21 -8.00
C ASP A 16 0.54 -6.64 -7.13
N THR A 17 1.42 -5.68 -6.85
CA THR A 17 2.62 -5.87 -6.04
C THR A 17 2.45 -5.25 -4.66
N LEU A 18 3.20 -5.74 -3.67
CA LEU A 18 3.29 -5.10 -2.35
C LEU A 18 3.60 -3.60 -2.47
N ALA A 19 4.52 -3.24 -3.36
CA ALA A 19 4.89 -1.86 -3.62
C ALA A 19 3.67 -1.02 -4.05
N ALA A 20 2.91 -1.50 -5.04
CA ALA A 20 1.70 -0.84 -5.51
C ALA A 20 0.66 -0.69 -4.40
N ARG A 21 0.43 -1.75 -3.60
CA ARG A 21 -0.54 -1.72 -2.49
C ARG A 21 -0.17 -0.73 -1.39
N VAL A 22 1.11 -0.62 -1.03
CA VAL A 22 1.57 0.37 -0.05
C VAL A 22 1.40 1.80 -0.58
N VAL A 23 1.67 2.03 -1.87
CA VAL A 23 1.41 3.33 -2.52
C VAL A 23 -0.09 3.65 -2.51
N VAL A 24 -0.95 2.70 -2.86
CA VAL A 24 -2.41 2.85 -2.82
C VAL A 24 -2.88 3.23 -1.43
N LEU A 25 -2.46 2.50 -0.40
CA LEU A 25 -2.81 2.78 0.99
C LEU A 25 -2.38 4.20 1.41
N ARG A 26 -1.12 4.58 1.15
CA ARG A 26 -0.63 5.90 1.54
C ARG A 26 -1.38 7.03 0.83
N ASN A 27 -1.68 6.86 -0.46
CA ASN A 27 -2.43 7.85 -1.24
C ASN A 27 -3.89 7.94 -0.80
N ALA A 28 -4.53 6.82 -0.43
CA ALA A 28 -5.88 6.81 0.13
C ALA A 28 -5.96 7.63 1.43
N LEU A 29 -4.91 7.57 2.25
CA LEU A 29 -4.76 8.38 3.46
C LEU A 29 -4.31 9.82 3.18
N ARG A 30 -4.05 10.18 1.92
CA ARG A 30 -3.57 11.50 1.46
C ARG A 30 -2.28 11.96 2.15
N MET A 31 -1.39 11.02 2.47
CA MET A 31 -0.13 11.30 3.16
C MET A 31 1.06 11.37 2.19
N SER A 32 1.96 12.32 2.43
CA SER A 32 3.32 12.26 1.91
C SER A 32 4.07 11.06 2.51
N ARG A 33 5.20 10.68 1.89
CA ARG A 33 6.04 9.60 2.43
C ARG A 33 6.56 9.92 3.83
N ARG A 34 6.87 11.19 4.10
CA ARG A 34 7.29 11.70 5.41
C ARG A 34 6.20 11.56 6.47
N GLU A 35 4.97 11.98 6.18
CA GLU A 35 3.86 11.83 7.14
C GLU A 35 3.57 10.35 7.41
N PHE A 36 3.61 9.53 6.37
CA PHE A 36 3.41 8.09 6.51
C PHE A 36 4.54 7.42 7.30
N SER A 37 5.77 7.92 7.18
CA SER A 37 6.92 7.45 7.97
C SER A 37 6.73 7.78 9.45
N GLN A 38 6.28 9.00 9.76
CA GLN A 38 5.96 9.43 11.11
C GLN A 38 4.83 8.61 11.73
N LEU A 39 3.77 8.32 10.96
CA LEU A 39 2.64 7.51 11.40
C LEU A 39 3.06 6.06 11.73
N THR A 40 3.84 5.44 10.84
CA THR A 40 4.17 4.00 10.94
C THR A 40 5.40 3.72 11.80
N GLY A 41 6.18 4.74 12.15
CA GLY A 41 7.48 4.59 12.82
C GLY A 41 8.58 4.03 11.91
N LEU A 42 8.33 3.91 10.61
CA LEU A 42 9.33 3.51 9.62
C LEU A 42 10.13 4.72 9.13
N THR A 43 11.34 4.50 8.62
CA THR A 43 12.10 5.57 7.95
C THR A 43 11.56 5.83 6.55
N GLU A 44 11.68 7.06 6.05
CA GLU A 44 11.29 7.39 4.67
C GLU A 44 12.02 6.53 3.63
N ASN A 45 13.31 6.21 3.87
CA ASN A 45 14.09 5.32 3.02
C ASN A 45 13.56 3.88 3.01
N ALA A 46 13.10 3.37 4.14
CA ALA A 46 12.49 2.04 4.21
C ALA A 46 11.18 1.99 3.42
N LEU A 47 10.34 3.02 3.56
CA LEU A 47 9.10 3.17 2.78
C LEU A 47 9.39 3.32 1.29
N GLN A 48 10.34 4.16 0.89
CA GLN A 48 10.76 4.30 -0.50
C GLN A 48 11.27 2.97 -1.06
N GLY A 49 12.02 2.20 -0.27
CA GLY A 49 12.45 0.85 -0.63
C GLY A 49 11.29 -0.07 -0.95
N ILE A 50 10.27 -0.10 -0.08
CA ILE A 50 9.06 -0.89 -0.28
C ILE A 50 8.30 -0.43 -1.53
N GLU A 51 8.04 0.87 -1.67
CA GLU A 51 7.29 1.45 -2.79
C GLU A 51 8.00 1.34 -4.14
N SER A 52 9.32 1.12 -4.14
CA SER A 52 10.11 0.84 -5.35
C SER A 52 10.24 -0.66 -5.65
N GLY A 53 9.59 -1.54 -4.88
CA GLY A 53 9.63 -2.99 -5.08
C GLY A 53 10.91 -3.66 -4.58
N ARG A 54 11.77 -2.96 -3.83
CA ARG A 54 12.92 -3.59 -3.19
C ARG A 54 12.45 -4.40 -2.00
N SER A 55 12.86 -5.67 -1.92
CA SER A 55 12.56 -6.54 -0.77
C SER A 55 13.26 -5.99 0.48
N PRO A 56 12.52 -5.47 1.47
CA PRO A 56 13.14 -4.88 2.64
C PRO A 56 13.58 -5.97 3.61
N HIS A 57 14.73 -5.78 4.26
CA HIS A 57 15.03 -6.53 5.49
C HIS A 57 13.89 -6.32 6.52
N LYS A 58 13.54 -7.40 7.25
CA LYS A 58 12.44 -7.43 8.23
C LYS A 58 11.08 -7.04 7.64
N LEU A 59 10.76 -7.54 6.44
CA LEU A 59 9.51 -7.23 5.75
C LEU A 59 8.27 -7.44 6.64
N THR A 60 8.14 -8.60 7.28
CA THR A 60 7.00 -8.93 8.14
C THR A 60 6.81 -7.91 9.28
N GLU A 61 7.89 -7.49 9.93
CA GLU A 61 7.84 -6.48 11.00
C GLU A 61 7.35 -5.13 10.46
N LYS A 62 7.79 -4.74 9.27
CA LYS A 62 7.39 -3.49 8.61
C LYS A 62 5.90 -3.50 8.22
N ILE A 63 5.43 -4.61 7.66
CA ILE A 63 4.00 -4.75 7.34
C ILE A 63 3.17 -4.75 8.63
N GLN A 64 3.64 -5.40 9.70
CA GLN A 64 2.98 -5.35 11.00
C GLN A 64 2.89 -3.92 11.55
N ALA A 65 3.94 -3.11 11.39
CA ALA A 65 3.93 -1.70 11.79
C ALA A 65 2.91 -0.88 10.98
N ILE A 66 2.86 -1.07 9.66
CA ILE A 66 1.88 -0.42 8.78
C ILE A 66 0.46 -0.82 9.17
N HIS A 67 0.20 -2.13 9.36
CA HIS A 67 -1.10 -2.64 9.79
C HIS A 67 -1.55 -2.01 11.11
N ARG A 68 -0.68 -1.97 12.13
CA ARG A 68 -1.00 -1.39 13.44
C ARG A 68 -1.31 0.10 13.36
N ALA A 69 -0.60 0.84 12.50
CA ALA A 69 -0.74 2.29 12.43
C ALA A 69 -1.90 2.77 11.54
N THR A 70 -2.31 1.95 10.55
CA THR A 70 -3.31 2.34 9.54
C THR A 70 -4.62 1.56 9.64
N GLY A 71 -4.64 0.44 10.36
CA GLY A 71 -5.76 -0.51 10.36
C GLY A 71 -5.87 -1.36 9.08
N ALA A 72 -5.01 -1.14 8.08
CA ALA A 72 -5.04 -1.91 6.84
C ALA A 72 -4.74 -3.39 7.08
N SER A 73 -5.44 -4.29 6.39
CA SER A 73 -5.23 -5.74 6.52
C SER A 73 -3.80 -6.13 6.14
N ARG A 74 -3.12 -6.83 7.07
CA ARG A 74 -1.79 -7.41 6.81
C ARG A 74 -1.82 -8.37 5.63
N GLU A 75 -2.89 -9.16 5.53
CA GLU A 75 -3.06 -10.14 4.46
C GLU A 75 -3.20 -9.44 3.11
N TRP A 76 -4.03 -8.39 3.05
CA TRP A 76 -4.17 -7.60 1.84
C TRP A 76 -2.85 -6.92 1.44
N LEU A 77 -2.08 -6.37 2.39
CA LEU A 77 -0.76 -5.79 2.08
C LEU A 77 0.20 -6.81 1.46
N MET A 78 0.24 -8.04 1.99
CA MET A 78 1.19 -9.07 1.58
C MET A 78 0.81 -9.78 0.27
N TRP A 79 -0.48 -10.06 0.07
CA TRP A 79 -0.95 -10.92 -1.03
C TRP A 79 -1.99 -10.27 -1.95
N GLY A 80 -2.45 -9.06 -1.62
CA GLY A 80 -3.52 -8.40 -2.35
C GLY A 80 -4.89 -8.93 -1.98
N GLY A 81 -5.88 -8.62 -2.81
CA GLY A 81 -7.28 -8.97 -2.60
C GLY A 81 -8.23 -7.90 -3.08
N GLN A 82 -9.53 -8.15 -2.89
CA GLN A 82 -10.60 -7.24 -3.29
C GLN A 82 -10.41 -5.87 -2.62
N LEU A 83 -10.35 -4.80 -3.42
CA LEU A 83 -10.48 -3.45 -2.90
C LEU A 83 -11.92 -3.26 -2.46
N ALA A 84 -12.14 -2.84 -1.22
CA ALA A 84 -13.46 -2.45 -0.77
C ALA A 84 -13.93 -1.26 -1.61
N THR A 85 -15.13 -1.36 -2.18
CA THR A 85 -15.82 -0.19 -2.74
C THR A 85 -16.45 0.59 -1.59
N GLU A 86 -16.54 1.91 -1.69
CA GLU A 86 -17.02 2.81 -0.61
C GLU A 86 -18.43 2.46 -0.11
N GLU A 87 -19.21 1.71 -0.89
CA GLU A 87 -20.55 1.22 -0.55
C GLU A 87 -20.59 0.25 0.65
N ALA A 88 -19.47 -0.37 1.04
CA ALA A 88 -19.46 -1.40 2.08
C ALA A 88 -19.44 -0.86 3.53
N SER A 89 -19.23 0.45 3.73
CA SER A 89 -19.12 1.06 5.07
C SER A 89 -20.44 1.61 5.63
N SER A 90 -21.57 1.38 4.95
CA SER A 90 -22.91 1.77 5.39
C SER A 90 -23.74 0.54 5.77
N THR A 91 -23.28 -0.25 6.72
CA THR A 91 -24.17 -1.12 7.50
C THR A 91 -23.72 -1.08 8.95
N VAL A 92 -24.15 -0.03 9.63
CA VAL A 92 -24.16 0.01 11.09
C VAL A 92 -25.12 -1.08 11.54
N LEU A 93 -24.59 -2.21 12.01
CA LEU A 93 -25.39 -3.18 12.77
C LEU A 93 -25.55 -2.60 14.18
N THR A 94 -26.62 -1.84 14.38
CA THR A 94 -27.27 -1.73 15.68
C THR A 94 -27.76 -3.14 16.05
N HIS A 95 -27.16 -3.75 17.05
CA HIS A 95 -27.82 -4.84 17.77
C HIS A 95 -28.20 -4.31 19.14
N GLU A 96 -29.51 -4.24 19.36
CA GLU A 96 -30.16 -4.02 20.65
C GLU A 96 -29.86 -5.14 21.64
#